data_AF-A0A975ATC7-F1
#
_entry.id   AF-A0A975ATC7-F1
#
_cell.length_a   1.000
_cell.length_b   1.000
_cell.length_c   1.000
_cell.angle_alpha   90.00
_cell.angle_beta   90.00
_cell.angle_gamma   90.00
#
_symmetry.space_group_name_H-M   'P 1'
#
loop_
_entity.id
_entity.type
_entity.pdbx_description
1 polymer ?
#
loop_
_entity_poly.entity_id
_entity_poly.type
_entity_poly.pdbx_seq_one_letter_code
_entity_poly.pdbx_strand_id
1 'polypeptide(L)'
;MRPGHVRLRLARLRHVRLRDVRLRDVRLRDVRLRDVRLRDARLRHARLRHARLRHVRLRHVRLRHVRLRHVRLRHARLRHVRLRHARLRHARLRHARLRGVRLRGARLPGARFPLPRPARARCRAAPLPVRQDPAALRSPRPGLPTG
;
A
#
# COMPACT_ATOMS: atom_id res chain seq x y z
N MET A 1 22.37 4.55 -17.90
CA MET A 1 20.89 4.46 -17.88
C MET A 1 20.31 5.42 -16.83
N ARG A 2 19.85 6.61 -17.26
CA ARG A 2 19.31 7.66 -16.38
C ARG A 2 17.95 7.22 -15.78
N PRO A 3 17.65 7.53 -14.51
CA PRO A 3 16.36 7.19 -13.92
C PRO A 3 15.22 7.97 -14.59
N GLY A 4 14.18 7.27 -15.02
CA GLY A 4 13.04 7.90 -15.69
C GLY A 4 12.09 8.60 -14.71
N HIS A 5 11.72 9.84 -15.02
CA HIS A 5 10.66 10.58 -14.33
C HIS A 5 9.33 10.37 -15.04
N VAL A 6 8.26 10.14 -14.29
CA VAL A 6 6.92 9.91 -14.87
C VAL A 6 5.91 10.77 -14.12
N ARG A 7 5.23 11.66 -14.84
CA ARG A 7 4.14 12.47 -14.29
C ARG A 7 2.91 12.26 -15.15
N LEU A 8 1.85 11.72 -14.55
CA LEU A 8 0.56 11.52 -15.22
C LEU A 8 -0.56 12.09 -14.36
N ARG A 9 -1.45 12.85 -15.00
CA ARG A 9 -2.69 13.39 -14.43
C ARG A 9 -3.85 12.95 -15.29
N LEU A 10 -4.93 12.51 -14.66
CA LEU A 10 -6.19 12.10 -15.33
C LEU A 10 -6.01 11.02 -16.43
N ALA A 11 -4.87 10.32 -16.43
CA ALA A 11 -4.52 9.40 -17.49
C ALA A 11 -5.28 8.06 -17.35
N ARG A 12 -5.62 7.47 -18.49
CA ARG A 12 -6.18 6.12 -18.59
C ARG A 12 -5.22 5.26 -19.40
N LEU A 13 -4.49 4.35 -18.74
CA LEU A 13 -3.61 3.41 -19.45
C LEU A 13 -4.13 1.99 -19.28
N ARG A 14 -4.08 1.23 -20.38
CA ARG A 14 -4.44 -0.18 -20.43
C ARG A 14 -3.23 -0.95 -20.94
N HIS A 15 -3.07 -2.20 -20.48
CA HIS A 15 -2.03 -3.11 -20.97
C HIS A 15 -0.58 -2.62 -20.80
N VAL A 16 -0.27 -1.91 -19.72
CA VAL A 16 1.09 -1.41 -19.48
C VAL A 16 2.01 -2.56 -19.06
N ARG A 17 3.06 -2.82 -19.84
CA ARG A 17 4.10 -3.81 -19.53
C ARG A 17 5.43 -3.10 -19.38
N LEU A 18 6.05 -3.22 -18.20
CA LEU A 18 7.38 -2.67 -17.95
C LEU A 18 8.25 -3.74 -17.31
N ARG A 19 9.45 -3.92 -17.86
CA ARG A 19 10.45 -4.88 -17.37
C ARG A 19 11.77 -4.14 -17.14
N ASP A 20 12.44 -4.45 -16.03
CA ASP A 20 13.76 -3.91 -15.69
C ASP A 20 13.86 -2.37 -15.62
N VAL A 21 12.73 -1.71 -15.35
CA VAL A 21 12.65 -0.25 -15.35
C VAL A 21 13.08 0.35 -14.01
N ARG A 22 13.86 1.44 -14.09
CA ARG A 22 14.23 2.29 -12.95
C ARG A 22 13.53 3.63 -13.05
N LEU A 23 12.51 3.84 -12.21
CA LEU A 23 11.77 5.09 -12.17
C LEU A 23 12.04 5.85 -10.87
N ARG A 24 12.26 7.15 -10.99
CA ARG A 24 12.46 8.07 -9.86
C ARG A 24 11.43 9.20 -9.94
N ASP A 25 10.90 9.61 -8.80
CA ASP A 25 9.95 10.72 -8.68
C ASP A 25 8.69 10.58 -9.55
N VAL A 26 8.10 9.38 -9.52
CA VAL A 26 6.85 9.10 -10.22
C VAL A 26 5.69 9.80 -9.52
N ARG A 27 4.90 10.60 -10.25
CA ARG A 27 3.70 11.27 -9.75
C ARG A 27 2.50 10.87 -10.59
N LEU A 28 1.57 10.11 -9.99
CA LEU A 28 0.32 9.73 -10.64
C LEU A 28 -0.85 10.32 -9.84
N ARG A 29 -1.65 11.17 -10.48
CA ARG A 29 -2.84 11.77 -9.87
C ARG A 29 -4.07 11.46 -10.72
N ASP A 30 -5.11 10.93 -10.08
CA ASP A 30 -6.40 10.62 -10.72
C ASP A 30 -6.27 9.67 -11.93
N VAL A 31 -5.30 8.76 -11.88
CA VAL A 31 -4.98 7.84 -12.97
C VAL A 31 -5.78 6.54 -12.85
N ARG A 32 -6.24 6.01 -13.99
CA ARG A 32 -6.82 4.66 -14.10
C ARG A 32 -5.87 3.77 -14.88
N LEU A 33 -5.30 2.76 -14.21
CA LEU A 33 -4.49 1.74 -14.87
C LEU A 33 -5.18 0.38 -14.83
N ARG A 34 -5.27 -0.27 -15.98
CA ARG A 34 -5.83 -1.61 -16.14
C ARG A 34 -4.77 -2.54 -16.74
N ASP A 35 -4.69 -3.77 -16.23
CA ASP A 35 -3.83 -4.84 -16.76
C ASP A 35 -2.34 -4.45 -16.81
N VAL A 36 -1.83 -3.93 -15.69
CA VAL A 36 -0.43 -3.51 -15.57
C VAL A 36 0.45 -4.68 -15.13
N ARG A 37 1.57 -4.90 -15.82
CA ARG A 37 2.58 -5.89 -15.48
C ARG A 37 3.93 -5.21 -15.27
N LEU A 38 4.43 -5.24 -14.04
CA LEU A 38 5.80 -4.79 -13.73
C LEU A 38 6.64 -5.97 -13.25
N ARG A 39 7.78 -6.18 -13.92
CA ARG A 39 8.76 -7.20 -13.55
C ARG A 39 10.12 -6.54 -13.31
N ASP A 40 10.76 -6.89 -12.19
CA ASP A 40 12.11 -6.46 -11.82
C ASP A 40 12.27 -4.90 -11.76
N ALA A 41 11.17 -4.20 -11.51
CA ALA A 41 11.13 -2.75 -11.49
C ALA A 41 11.63 -2.14 -10.16
N ARG A 42 12.33 -1.00 -10.26
CA ARG A 42 12.79 -0.20 -9.12
C ARG A 42 12.15 1.19 -9.16
N LEU A 43 11.34 1.49 -8.16
CA LEU A 43 10.58 2.72 -8.04
C LEU A 43 11.00 3.46 -6.76
N ARG A 44 11.54 4.66 -6.93
CA ARG A 44 11.90 5.56 -5.81
C ARG A 44 11.02 6.80 -5.84
N HIS A 45 10.58 7.25 -4.66
CA HIS A 45 9.82 8.49 -4.47
C HIS A 45 8.49 8.55 -5.24
N ALA A 46 7.82 7.40 -5.39
CA ALA A 46 6.54 7.35 -6.09
C ALA A 46 5.40 7.96 -5.24
N ARG A 47 4.63 8.87 -5.81
CA ARG A 47 3.47 9.52 -5.20
C ARG A 47 2.24 9.20 -6.06
N LEU A 48 1.31 8.43 -5.52
CA LEU A 48 0.05 8.12 -6.17
C LEU A 48 -1.10 8.69 -5.34
N ARG A 49 -1.94 9.51 -5.95
CA ARG A 49 -3.16 10.07 -5.35
C ARG A 49 -4.36 9.70 -6.21
N HIS A 50 -5.41 9.19 -5.57
CA HIS A 50 -6.69 8.83 -6.22
C HIS A 50 -6.54 7.85 -7.40
N ALA A 51 -5.48 7.03 -7.41
CA ALA A 51 -5.24 6.09 -8.49
C ALA A 51 -6.16 4.86 -8.37
N ARG A 52 -6.72 4.43 -9.50
CA ARG A 52 -7.52 3.20 -9.63
C ARG A 52 -6.73 2.19 -10.47
N LEU A 53 -6.35 1.09 -9.85
CA LEU A 53 -5.48 0.07 -10.40
C LEU A 53 -6.26 -1.27 -10.43
N ARG A 54 -6.49 -1.83 -11.61
CA ARG A 54 -7.15 -3.13 -11.79
C ARG A 54 -6.19 -4.11 -12.47
N HIS A 55 -6.20 -5.36 -12.01
CA HIS A 55 -5.42 -6.47 -12.59
C HIS A 55 -3.90 -6.21 -12.64
N VAL A 56 -3.36 -5.71 -11.54
CA VAL A 56 -1.92 -5.40 -11.46
C VAL A 56 -1.12 -6.64 -11.10
N ARG A 57 -0.06 -6.95 -11.84
CA ARG A 57 0.90 -8.01 -11.54
C ARG A 57 2.28 -7.39 -11.29
N LEU A 58 2.77 -7.44 -10.05
CA LEU A 58 4.11 -7.00 -9.67
C LEU A 58 4.96 -8.20 -9.27
N ARG A 59 6.08 -8.42 -9.96
CA ARG A 59 7.07 -9.45 -9.61
C ARG A 59 8.43 -8.80 -9.38
N HIS A 60 9.06 -9.11 -8.25
CA HIS A 60 10.41 -8.65 -7.89
C HIS A 60 10.57 -7.11 -7.84
N VAL A 61 9.50 -6.41 -7.47
CA VAL A 61 9.49 -4.94 -7.48
C VAL A 61 10.04 -4.37 -6.18
N ARG A 62 10.91 -3.36 -6.28
CA ARG A 62 11.47 -2.62 -5.14
C ARG A 62 10.91 -1.19 -5.12
N LEU A 63 10.19 -0.85 -4.06
CA LEU A 63 9.53 0.42 -3.83
C LEU A 63 10.13 1.10 -2.59
N ARG A 64 10.72 2.29 -2.75
CA ARG A 64 11.29 3.09 -1.64
C ARG A 64 10.65 4.48 -1.55
N HIS A 65 10.29 4.91 -0.34
CA HIS A 65 9.65 6.19 -0.03
C HIS A 65 8.40 6.45 -0.87
N VAL A 66 7.48 5.49 -0.87
CA VAL A 66 6.25 5.57 -1.66
C VAL A 66 5.13 6.18 -0.82
N ARG A 67 4.35 7.09 -1.41
CA ARG A 67 3.16 7.67 -0.78
C ARG A 67 1.94 7.32 -1.63
N LEU A 68 1.07 6.44 -1.15
CA LEU A 68 -0.23 6.15 -1.77
C LEU A 68 -1.34 6.76 -0.90
N ARG A 69 -2.17 7.63 -1.50
CA ARG A 69 -3.35 8.23 -0.83
C ARG A 69 -4.60 7.96 -1.66
N HIS A 70 -5.64 7.40 -1.04
CA HIS A 70 -6.91 7.06 -1.70
C HIS A 70 -6.74 6.14 -2.93
N VAL A 71 -5.81 5.19 -2.87
CA VAL A 71 -5.55 4.27 -3.98
C VAL A 71 -6.44 3.03 -3.88
N ARG A 72 -7.06 2.63 -5.00
CA ARG A 72 -7.88 1.42 -5.09
C ARG A 72 -7.19 0.39 -5.98
N LEU A 73 -6.80 -0.74 -5.40
CA LEU A 73 -6.20 -1.89 -6.09
C LEU A 73 -7.21 -3.04 -6.09
N ARG A 74 -7.60 -3.54 -7.27
CA ARG A 74 -8.45 -4.72 -7.41
C ARG A 74 -7.72 -5.83 -8.18
N HIS A 75 -7.80 -7.06 -7.68
CA HIS A 75 -7.15 -8.26 -8.25
C HIS A 75 -5.64 -8.07 -8.47
N ALA A 76 -4.95 -7.51 -7.47
CA ALA A 76 -3.51 -7.31 -7.55
C ALA A 76 -2.75 -8.58 -7.16
N ARG A 77 -1.76 -9.00 -7.96
CA ARG A 77 -0.84 -10.11 -7.64
C ARG A 77 0.54 -9.53 -7.37
N LEU A 78 0.98 -9.54 -6.12
CA LEU A 78 2.27 -9.02 -5.67
C LEU A 78 3.16 -10.18 -5.21
N ARG A 79 4.25 -10.45 -5.95
CA ARG A 79 5.20 -11.52 -5.62
C ARG A 79 6.62 -10.94 -5.41
N HIS A 80 7.20 -11.22 -4.25
CA HIS A 80 8.54 -10.72 -3.83
C HIS A 80 8.67 -9.20 -3.93
N VAL A 81 7.65 -8.46 -3.48
CA VAL A 81 7.66 -6.99 -3.48
C VAL A 81 8.28 -6.47 -2.19
N ARG A 82 9.24 -5.55 -2.30
CA ARG A 82 9.88 -4.90 -1.14
C ARG A 82 9.44 -3.44 -1.06
N LEU A 83 8.76 -3.08 0.01
CA LEU A 83 8.27 -1.73 0.32
C LEU A 83 9.03 -1.20 1.54
N ARG A 84 9.83 -0.14 1.35
CA ARG A 84 10.59 0.52 2.43
C ARG A 84 10.12 1.97 2.60
N HIS A 85 9.79 2.37 3.83
CA HIS A 85 9.28 3.71 4.16
C HIS A 85 8.04 4.10 3.36
N ALA A 86 7.10 3.16 3.18
CA ALA A 86 5.87 3.40 2.43
C ALA A 86 4.78 4.00 3.33
N ARG A 87 4.10 5.05 2.88
CA ARG A 87 2.92 5.63 3.53
C ARG A 87 1.69 5.30 2.70
N LEU A 88 0.79 4.48 3.24
CA LEU A 88 -0.43 4.00 2.58
C LEU A 88 -1.63 4.52 3.38
N ARG A 89 -2.20 5.65 2.96
CA ARG A 89 -3.36 6.26 3.63
C ARG A 89 -4.64 6.03 2.83
N HIS A 90 -5.66 5.42 3.45
CA HIS A 90 -6.92 5.04 2.80
C HIS A 90 -6.74 4.20 1.52
N ALA A 91 -5.72 3.33 1.50
CA ALA A 91 -5.51 2.41 0.40
C ALA A 91 -6.47 1.21 0.54
N ARG A 92 -7.19 0.86 -0.52
CA ARG A 92 -8.10 -0.31 -0.55
C ARG A 92 -7.54 -1.36 -1.49
N LEU A 93 -7.13 -2.49 -0.97
CA LEU A 93 -6.71 -3.66 -1.75
C LEU A 93 -7.82 -4.72 -1.66
N ARG A 94 -8.51 -5.01 -2.77
CA ARG A 94 -9.52 -6.09 -2.85
C ARG A 94 -9.03 -7.22 -3.73
N HIS A 95 -9.23 -8.47 -3.29
CA HIS A 95 -8.76 -9.69 -3.97
C HIS A 95 -7.25 -9.65 -4.33
N ALA A 96 -6.44 -9.04 -3.46
CA ALA A 96 -5.01 -8.96 -3.68
C ALA A 96 -4.31 -10.20 -3.12
N ARG A 97 -3.45 -10.82 -3.93
CA ARG A 97 -2.56 -11.92 -3.51
C ARG A 97 -1.19 -11.35 -3.21
N LEU A 98 -0.75 -11.44 -1.95
CA LEU A 98 0.54 -10.92 -1.47
C LEU A 98 1.43 -12.10 -1.07
N ARG A 99 2.42 -12.48 -1.91
CA ARG A 99 3.37 -13.56 -1.60
C ARG A 99 4.79 -13.00 -1.46
N GLY A 100 5.42 -13.19 -0.30
CA GLY A 100 6.77 -12.72 -0.04
C GLY A 100 6.91 -11.19 -0.07
N VAL A 101 5.84 -10.46 0.30
CA VAL A 101 5.88 -9.00 0.41
C VAL A 101 6.56 -8.62 1.72
N ARG A 102 7.54 -7.71 1.65
CA ARG A 102 8.26 -7.17 2.82
C ARG A 102 7.91 -5.70 2.99
N LEU A 103 7.33 -5.36 4.14
CA LEU A 103 7.00 -4.00 4.55
C LEU A 103 7.93 -3.60 5.70
N ARG A 104 8.90 -2.71 5.45
CA ARG A 104 9.80 -2.18 6.51
C ARG A 104 9.59 -0.67 6.65
N GLY A 105 9.25 -0.24 7.87
CA GLY A 105 8.96 1.18 8.16
C GLY A 105 7.74 1.72 7.41
N ALA A 106 6.79 0.86 7.07
CA ALA A 106 5.56 1.27 6.38
C ALA A 106 4.52 1.77 7.38
N ARG A 107 3.88 2.90 7.08
CA ARG A 107 2.75 3.45 7.85
C ARG A 107 1.46 3.24 7.06
N LEU A 108 0.44 2.64 7.67
CA LEU A 108 -0.77 2.14 6.99
C LEU A 108 -2.10 2.71 7.56
N PRO A 109 -2.22 4.03 7.83
CA PRO A 109 -3.44 4.56 8.47
C PRO A 109 -4.67 4.37 7.57
N GLY A 110 -5.66 3.63 8.07
CA GLY A 110 -6.92 3.35 7.37
C GLY A 110 -6.77 2.55 6.08
N ALA A 111 -5.66 1.82 5.89
CA ALA A 111 -5.47 0.94 4.75
C ALA A 111 -6.21 -0.38 4.98
N ARG A 112 -7.04 -0.79 4.01
CA ARG A 112 -7.77 -2.06 4.03
C ARG A 112 -7.04 -3.06 3.14
N PHE A 113 -6.50 -4.10 3.73
CA PHE A 113 -5.93 -5.25 3.03
C PHE A 113 -6.96 -6.40 3.02
N PRO A 114 -6.99 -7.23 1.97
CA PRO A 114 -7.70 -8.49 2.06
C PRO A 114 -6.92 -9.37 3.06
N LEU A 115 -7.65 -10.12 3.89
CA LEU A 115 -7.08 -11.06 4.85
C LEU A 115 -5.92 -11.83 4.18
N PRO A 116 -4.69 -11.72 4.71
CA PRO A 116 -3.57 -12.41 4.11
C PRO A 116 -3.79 -13.90 4.32
N ARG A 117 -4.07 -14.66 3.25
CA ARG A 117 -3.82 -16.11 3.31
C ARG A 117 -2.34 -16.29 3.63
N PRO A 118 -1.97 -17.06 4.68
CA PRO A 118 -0.65 -17.01 5.27
C PRO A 118 0.38 -17.58 4.29
N ALA A 119 1.00 -16.69 3.50
CA ALA A 119 2.10 -17.01 2.62
C ALA A 119 3.22 -16.00 2.85
N ARG A 120 3.79 -16.03 4.06
CA ARG A 120 5.08 -15.40 4.43
C ARG A 120 5.17 -13.89 4.13
N ALA A 121 4.10 -13.13 4.40
CA ALA A 121 4.18 -11.68 4.44
C ALA A 121 4.84 -11.27 5.76
N ARG A 122 6.16 -10.99 5.73
CA ARG A 122 6.87 -10.49 6.91
C ARG A 122 6.57 -8.99 7.07
N CYS A 123 5.59 -8.70 7.90
CA CYS A 123 5.26 -7.35 8.35
C CYS A 123 6.07 -7.05 9.61
N ARG A 124 7.26 -6.45 9.48
CA ARG A 124 7.92 -5.80 10.62
C ARG A 124 7.37 -4.37 10.68
N ALA A 125 6.11 -4.26 11.09
CA ALA A 125 5.51 -2.98 11.43
C ALA A 125 6.17 -2.53 12.74
N ALA A 126 6.73 -1.32 12.76
CA ALA A 126 6.98 -0.67 14.04
C ALA A 126 5.61 -0.49 14.71
N PRO A 127 5.48 -0.77 16.03
CA PRO A 127 4.23 -0.56 16.73
C PRO A 127 3.77 0.88 16.50
N LEU A 128 2.47 1.03 16.22
CA LEU A 128 1.83 2.34 16.25
C LEU A 128 2.05 2.91 17.66
N PRO A 129 2.33 4.21 17.85
CA PRO A 129 1.88 4.82 19.09
C PRO A 129 0.37 4.63 19.09
N VAL A 130 -0.10 3.76 19.98
CA VAL A 130 -1.49 3.70 20.37
C VAL A 130 -1.86 5.14 20.71
N ARG A 131 -2.83 5.71 20.02
CA ARG A 131 -3.51 6.89 20.57
C ARG A 131 -4.16 6.37 21.84
N GLN A 132 -3.52 6.62 22.98
CA GLN A 132 -4.22 6.65 24.25
C GLN A 132 -5.22 7.81 24.10
N ASP A 133 -6.46 7.47 23.79
CA ASP A 133 -7.57 8.37 24.08
C ASP A 133 -7.72 8.33 25.62
N PRO A 134 -7.50 9.42 26.37
CA PRO A 134 -7.51 9.39 27.84
C PRO A 134 -8.93 9.46 28.44
N ALA A 135 -9.96 8.95 27.75
CA ALA A 135 -11.36 9.28 28.08
C ALA A 135 -12.27 8.09 28.43
N ALA A 136 -11.75 6.98 28.99
CA ALA A 136 -12.59 5.85 29.39
C ALA A 136 -12.16 5.17 30.70
N LEU A 137 -11.72 5.95 31.69
CA LEU A 137 -11.47 5.49 33.06
C LEU A 137 -12.65 5.88 33.95
N ARG A 138 -13.73 5.12 33.88
CA ARG A 138 -14.77 4.92 34.92
C ARG A 138 -15.87 4.05 34.33
N SER A 139 -15.87 2.76 34.64
CA SER A 139 -16.77 2.14 35.64
C SER A 139 -16.47 0.62 35.60
N PRO A 140 -16.62 -0.17 36.69
CA PRO A 140 -17.87 -0.26 37.47
C PRO A 140 -17.70 -0.51 38.99
N ARG A 141 -18.76 -0.24 39.78
CA ARG A 141 -19.03 -1.00 41.00
C ARG A 141 -20.53 -1.30 41.10
N PRO A 142 -20.92 -2.58 41.27
CA PRO A 142 -22.31 -2.98 41.48
C PRO A 142 -22.69 -2.96 42.98
N GLY A 143 -23.95 -2.56 43.25
CA GLY A 143 -24.86 -3.03 44.30
C GLY A 143 -24.44 -3.03 45.77
N LEU A 144 -25.23 -2.32 46.60
CA LEU A 144 -25.69 -2.77 47.93
C LEU A 144 -26.99 -2.00 48.28
N PRO A 145 -28.06 -2.68 48.74
CA PRO A 145 -29.25 -2.04 49.31
C PRO A 145 -29.06 -1.83 50.82
N THR A 146 -29.67 -0.79 51.40
CA THR A 146 -29.72 -0.59 52.85
C THR A 146 -30.92 0.28 53.20
N GLY A 147 -31.71 -0.16 54.20
CA GLY A 147 -32.74 0.64 54.87
C GLY A 147 -34.15 0.24 54.49
#